data_AF-A0A925THN5-F1
#
_entry.id   AF-A0A925THN5-F1
#
_cell.length_a   1.000
_cell.length_b   1.000
_cell.length_c   1.000
_cell.angle_alpha   90.00
_cell.angle_beta   90.00
_cell.angle_gamma   90.00
#
_symmetry.space_group_name_H-M   'P 1'
#
loop_
_entity.id
_entity.type
_entity.pdbx_description
1 polymer ?
#
loop_
_entity_poly.entity_id
_entity_poly.type
_entity_poly.pdbx_seq_one_letter_code
_entity_poly.pdbx_strand_id
1 'polypeptide(L)'
;MATQEFYIRNASETEARGPFTHEHLVSLAETGQITKETLYYDAGKEQWVAISESAELIATIFPEKASLKLKAKTKLKTLNVADSAAPAISVDDMLAAAEGRTADTQDKLDPAIARERAAAIGLYTTIALLLISAVALILPSIDVLVSPSLPVLLQHPLALLGGFNLVLALLLILQMTTVYPVVRFSAMLGIGLVGLLLWTRGQTIPLTAFTVGSLGMYFCTVFINFAGIGLAAGLGLAGMAGYAFFALTT
;
A
#
# COMPACT_ATOMS: atom_id res chain seq x y z
N MET A 1 62.43 38.91 -3.05
CA MET A 1 62.06 40.27 -3.52
C MET A 1 61.37 40.94 -2.35
N ALA A 2 61.83 42.13 -1.94
CA ALA A 2 61.35 42.79 -0.73
C ALA A 2 59.85 43.12 -0.86
N THR A 3 59.06 42.75 0.15
CA THR A 3 57.65 43.11 0.25
C THR A 3 57.56 44.63 0.38
N GLN A 4 57.06 45.31 -0.64
CA GLN A 4 56.91 46.77 -0.59
C GLN A 4 55.79 47.11 0.39
N GLU A 5 56.12 47.92 1.39
CA GLU A 5 55.22 48.36 2.45
C GLU A 5 54.67 49.76 2.13
N PHE A 6 53.37 49.94 2.28
CA PHE A 6 52.68 51.19 1.99
C PHE A 6 52.09 51.80 3.24
N TYR A 7 52.29 53.10 3.39
CA TYR A 7 51.56 53.92 4.35
C TYR A 7 50.51 54.71 3.59
N ILE A 8 49.28 54.69 4.10
CA ILE A 8 48.14 55.39 3.51
C ILE A 8 47.57 56.39 4.51
N ARG A 9 46.97 57.46 3.98
CA ARG A 9 46.14 58.38 4.75
C ARG A 9 44.95 58.83 3.92
N ASN A 10 43.83 59.05 4.58
CA ASN A 10 42.66 59.63 3.91
C ASN A 10 42.93 61.10 3.57
N ALA A 11 42.33 61.62 2.49
CA ALA A 11 42.50 63.03 2.12
C ALA A 11 42.03 64.01 3.23
N SER A 12 41.11 63.55 4.09
CA SER A 12 40.54 64.29 5.22
C SER A 12 41.32 64.16 6.53
N GLU A 13 42.30 63.25 6.61
CA GLU A 13 42.99 62.90 7.86
C GLU A 13 44.51 63.05 7.71
N THR A 14 45.16 63.60 8.75
CA THR A 14 46.62 63.78 8.79
C THR A 14 47.36 62.58 9.40
N GLU A 15 46.64 61.60 9.95
CA GLU A 15 47.24 60.40 10.54
C GLU A 15 47.54 59.36 9.46
N ALA A 16 48.80 58.91 9.42
CA ALA A 16 49.24 57.85 8.53
C ALA A 16 48.95 56.48 9.15
N ARG A 17 48.38 55.57 8.36
CA ARG A 17 48.08 54.19 8.74
C ARG A 17 48.96 53.24 7.92
N GLY A 18 49.57 52.26 8.57
CA GLY A 18 50.44 51.27 7.93
C GLY A 18 51.43 50.65 8.92
N PRO A 19 52.35 49.80 8.46
CA PRO A 19 52.57 49.42 7.05
C PRO A 19 51.54 48.41 6.53
N PHE A 20 51.08 48.60 5.28
CA PHE A 20 50.22 47.66 4.56
C PHE A 20 50.95 47.02 3.39
N THR A 21 50.66 45.75 3.13
CA THR A 21 51.07 45.06 1.90
C THR A 21 50.06 45.33 0.78
N HIS A 22 50.42 45.02 -0.47
CA HIS A 22 49.51 45.12 -1.61
C HIS A 22 48.18 44.38 -1.39
N GLU A 23 48.21 43.17 -0.82
CA GLU A 23 47.01 42.37 -0.53
C GLU A 23 46.09 43.04 0.50
N HIS A 24 46.67 43.68 1.51
CA HIS A 24 45.89 44.42 2.51
C HIS A 24 45.23 45.66 1.90
N LEU A 25 45.88 46.35 0.95
CA LEU A 25 45.28 47.48 0.24
C LEU A 25 44.10 47.06 -0.64
N VAL A 26 44.18 45.89 -1.30
CA VAL A 26 43.06 45.33 -2.08
C VAL A 26 41.87 45.04 -1.17
N SER A 27 42.08 44.38 -0.04
CA SER A 27 41.01 44.08 0.93
C SER A 27 40.36 45.36 1.50
N LEU A 28 41.17 46.38 1.80
CA LEU A 28 40.68 47.67 2.28
C LEU A 28 39.89 48.45 1.19
N ALA A 29 40.24 48.28 -0.08
CA ALA A 29 39.46 48.83 -1.20
C ALA A 29 38.15 48.06 -1.43
N GLU A 30 38.15 46.73 -1.31
CA GLU A 30 36.94 45.91 -1.43
C GLU A 30 35.91 46.21 -0.33
N THR A 31 36.38 46.52 0.88
CA THR A 31 35.55 46.93 2.02
C THR A 31 35.15 48.41 1.98
N GLY A 32 35.61 49.17 0.98
CA GLY A 32 35.27 50.58 0.78
C GLY A 32 35.94 51.55 1.76
N GLN A 33 36.97 51.11 2.49
CA GLN A 33 37.70 51.96 3.45
C GLN A 33 38.79 52.82 2.78
N ILE A 34 39.17 52.51 1.54
CA ILE A 34 40.10 53.28 0.72
C ILE A 34 39.38 53.64 -0.59
N THR A 35 39.51 54.89 -1.02
CA THR A 35 39.01 55.38 -2.30
C THR A 35 40.16 55.75 -3.23
N LYS A 36 39.87 56.09 -4.49
CA LYS A 36 40.91 56.45 -5.48
C LYS A 36 41.67 57.71 -5.09
N GLU A 37 41.07 58.53 -4.22
CA GLU A 37 41.60 59.78 -3.69
C GLU A 37 42.42 59.59 -2.39
N THR A 38 42.46 58.38 -1.82
CA THR A 38 43.32 58.08 -0.68
C THR A 38 44.79 58.29 -1.07
N LEU A 39 45.57 58.89 -0.18
CA LEU A 39 46.97 59.23 -0.41
C LEU A 39 47.86 58.11 0.10
N TYR A 40 48.87 57.72 -0.66
CA TYR A 40 49.94 56.83 -0.22
C TYR A 40 51.28 57.57 -0.18
N TYR A 41 52.19 57.13 0.69
CA TYR A 41 53.52 57.72 0.78
C TYR A 41 54.46 57.13 -0.28
N ASP A 42 54.98 57.97 -1.18
CA ASP A 42 55.97 57.58 -2.19
C ASP A 42 57.39 57.85 -1.65
N ALA A 43 58.11 56.78 -1.30
CA ALA A 43 59.46 56.86 -0.78
C ALA A 43 60.49 57.42 -1.78
N GLY A 44 60.21 57.39 -3.09
CA GLY A 44 61.11 57.95 -4.11
C GLY A 44 61.00 59.46 -4.28
N LYS A 45 59.86 60.04 -3.86
CA LYS A 45 59.57 61.49 -3.97
C LYS A 45 59.40 62.17 -2.61
N GLU A 46 59.42 61.42 -1.52
CA GLU A 46 59.17 61.86 -0.13
C GLU A 46 57.86 62.67 0.02
N GLN A 47 56.83 62.30 -0.75
CA GLN A 47 55.57 63.03 -0.80
C GLN A 47 54.37 62.09 -0.77
N TRP A 48 53.25 62.62 -0.28
CA TRP A 48 51.96 61.94 -0.28
C TRP A 48 51.29 62.13 -1.63
N VAL A 49 51.14 61.04 -2.37
CA VAL A 49 50.61 61.01 -3.74
C VAL A 49 49.28 60.28 -3.73
N ALA A 50 48.29 60.76 -4.49
CA ALA A 50 47.01 60.07 -4.59
C ALA A 50 47.19 58.71 -5.29
N ILE A 51 46.46 57.69 -4.83
CA ILE A 51 46.48 56.37 -5.48
C ILE A 51 46.11 56.50 -6.96
N SER A 52 45.22 57.43 -7.32
CA SER A 52 44.83 57.78 -8.70
C SER A 52 45.97 58.26 -9.61
N GLU A 53 47.12 58.68 -9.07
CA GLU A 53 48.27 59.14 -9.87
C GLU A 53 49.25 58.01 -10.20
N SER A 54 49.14 56.85 -9.53
CA SER A 54 49.95 55.66 -9.82
C SER A 54 49.15 54.64 -10.63
N ALA A 55 49.46 54.53 -11.92
CA ALA A 55 48.81 53.58 -12.82
C ALA A 55 48.96 52.12 -12.37
N GLU A 56 50.08 51.77 -11.72
CA GLU A 56 50.36 50.42 -11.22
C GLU A 56 49.48 50.05 -10.00
N LEU A 57 49.31 50.99 -9.06
CA LEU A 57 48.52 50.76 -7.85
C LEU A 57 47.02 50.75 -8.16
N ILE A 58 46.55 51.57 -9.10
CA ILE A 58 45.14 51.56 -9.53
C ILE A 58 44.77 50.23 -10.18
N ALA A 59 45.61 49.73 -11.08
CA ALA A 59 45.34 48.47 -11.79
C ALA A 59 45.27 47.27 -10.82
N THR A 60 46.05 47.33 -9.73
CA THR A 60 46.11 46.27 -8.72
C THR A 60 44.98 46.38 -7.70
N ILE A 61 44.68 47.59 -7.19
CA ILE A 61 43.70 47.82 -6.12
C ILE A 61 42.26 47.95 -6.66
N PHE A 62 42.10 48.52 -7.85
CA PHE A 62 40.81 48.75 -8.50
C PHE A 62 40.76 48.17 -9.92
N PRO A 63 40.84 46.84 -10.10
CA PRO A 63 40.72 46.23 -11.42
C PRO A 63 39.35 46.55 -12.03
N GLU A 64 39.31 46.88 -13.34
CA GLU A 64 38.05 47.07 -14.07
C GLU A 64 37.23 45.77 -14.02
N LYS A 65 36.19 45.76 -13.18
CA LYS A 65 35.31 44.59 -13.00
C LYS A 65 34.61 44.26 -14.33
N ALA A 66 35.13 43.29 -15.07
CA ALA A 66 34.44 42.72 -16.22
C ALA A 66 33.09 42.17 -15.75
N SER A 67 31.98 42.72 -16.28
CA SER A 67 30.64 42.29 -15.90
C SER A 67 30.45 40.82 -16.24
N LEU A 68 30.44 39.94 -15.23
CA LEU A 68 30.05 38.55 -15.40
C LEU A 68 28.54 38.51 -15.66
N LYS A 69 28.14 38.52 -16.94
CA LYS A 69 26.77 38.24 -17.35
C LYS A 69 26.49 36.76 -17.03
N LEU A 70 25.75 36.51 -15.95
CA LEU A 70 25.16 35.20 -15.67
C LEU A 70 24.39 34.74 -16.91
N LYS A 71 24.86 33.67 -17.57
CA LYS A 71 24.10 33.03 -18.66
C LYS A 71 22.74 32.62 -18.11
N ALA A 72 21.70 32.99 -18.86
CA ALA A 72 20.30 32.77 -18.49
C ALA A 72 20.06 31.34 -18.01
N LYS A 73 19.31 31.23 -16.90
CA LYS A 73 18.91 29.99 -16.23
C LYS A 73 18.74 28.83 -17.22
N THR A 74 19.68 27.90 -17.21
CA THR A 74 19.45 26.57 -17.75
C THR A 74 18.22 26.04 -17.03
N LYS A 75 17.13 25.76 -17.75
CA LYS A 75 15.94 25.13 -17.18
C LYS A 75 16.33 23.73 -16.72
N LEU A 76 16.86 23.64 -15.49
CA LEU A 76 16.96 22.38 -14.78
C LEU A 76 15.53 21.90 -14.58
N LYS A 77 15.17 20.79 -15.22
CA LYS A 77 13.89 20.12 -14.97
C LYS A 77 13.95 19.55 -13.55
N THR A 78 13.59 20.37 -12.58
CA THR A 78 13.41 19.93 -11.19
C THR A 78 12.26 18.93 -11.18
N LEU A 79 12.48 17.72 -10.66
CA LEU A 79 11.44 16.68 -10.57
C LEU A 79 10.27 17.08 -9.66
N ASN A 80 10.46 18.11 -8.82
CA ASN A 80 9.44 18.70 -7.95
C ASN A 80 8.78 19.94 -8.57
N VAL A 81 8.26 19.84 -9.80
CA VAL A 81 7.29 20.84 -10.25
C VAL A 81 5.95 20.40 -9.68
N ALA A 82 5.46 21.11 -8.67
CA ALA A 82 4.07 20.98 -8.26
C ALA A 82 3.22 21.44 -9.45
N ASP A 83 2.58 20.49 -10.14
CA ASP A 83 1.57 20.81 -11.14
C ASP A 83 0.46 21.59 -10.42
N SER A 84 0.35 22.88 -10.71
CA SER A 84 -0.72 23.75 -10.20
C SER A 84 -2.12 23.31 -10.63
N ALA A 85 -2.21 22.29 -11.49
CA ALA A 85 -3.45 21.68 -11.95
C ALA A 85 -3.82 20.40 -11.18
N ALA A 86 -2.96 19.91 -10.28
CA ALA A 86 -3.32 18.79 -9.41
C ALA A 86 -4.34 19.28 -8.36
N PRO A 87 -5.50 18.62 -8.22
CA PRO A 87 -6.51 19.00 -7.23
C PRO A 87 -5.89 19.00 -5.83
N ALA A 88 -6.37 19.90 -4.97
CA ALA A 88 -5.93 19.95 -3.57
C ALA A 88 -6.20 18.58 -2.91
N ILE A 89 -5.16 17.97 -2.37
CA ILE A 89 -5.24 16.67 -1.70
C ILE A 89 -6.15 16.83 -0.48
N SER A 90 -7.27 16.10 -0.48
CA SER A 90 -8.20 16.10 0.65
C SER A 90 -7.65 15.26 1.81
N VAL A 91 -8.17 15.46 3.02
CA VAL A 91 -7.82 14.60 4.16
C VAL A 91 -8.19 13.15 3.87
N ASP A 92 -9.28 12.90 3.14
CA ASP A 92 -9.68 11.56 2.73
C ASP A 92 -8.66 10.92 1.78
N ASP A 93 -8.06 11.69 0.88
CA ASP A 93 -6.97 11.22 0.01
C ASP A 93 -5.70 10.92 0.82
N MET A 94 -5.40 11.74 1.85
CA MET A 94 -4.29 11.48 2.77
C MET A 94 -4.49 10.19 3.57
N LEU A 95 -5.71 9.96 4.07
CA LEU A 95 -6.08 8.75 4.80
C LEU A 95 -6.07 7.53 3.88
N ALA A 96 -6.63 7.65 2.67
CA ALA A 96 -6.61 6.59 1.67
C ALA A 96 -5.18 6.21 1.28
N ALA A 97 -4.28 7.19 1.11
CA ALA A 97 -2.87 6.92 0.81
C ALA A 97 -2.18 6.18 1.97
N ALA A 98 -2.48 6.55 3.21
CA ALA A 98 -1.96 5.88 4.42
C ALA A 98 -2.49 4.44 4.55
N GLU A 99 -3.74 4.18 4.16
CA GLU A 99 -4.34 2.84 4.14
C GLU A 99 -3.96 2.00 2.91
N GLY A 100 -3.13 2.52 1.98
CA GLY A 100 -2.76 1.80 0.76
C GLY A 100 -3.83 1.85 -0.35
N ARG A 101 -4.87 2.67 -0.22
CA ARG A 101 -6.03 2.68 -1.14
C ARG A 101 -5.90 3.63 -2.33
N THR A 102 -4.73 4.26 -2.54
CA THR A 102 -4.46 5.07 -3.73
C THR A 102 -3.68 4.30 -4.78
N ALA A 103 -3.72 4.74 -6.04
CA ALA A 103 -2.99 4.09 -7.14
C ALA A 103 -1.48 3.96 -6.85
N ASP A 104 -0.91 4.91 -6.10
CA ASP A 104 0.51 4.96 -5.77
C ASP A 104 0.89 4.13 -4.53
N THR A 105 -0.08 3.66 -3.74
CA THR A 105 0.17 2.87 -2.51
C THR A 105 -0.57 1.53 -2.46
N GLN A 106 -1.22 1.13 -3.55
CA GLN A 106 -1.97 -0.13 -3.67
C GLN A 106 -1.11 -1.38 -3.43
N ASP A 107 0.18 -1.30 -3.76
CA ASP A 107 1.20 -2.32 -3.49
C ASP A 107 1.48 -2.52 -1.99
N LYS A 108 1.09 -1.56 -1.15
CA LYS A 108 1.29 -1.55 0.30
C LYS A 108 0.05 -1.98 1.09
N LEU A 109 -1.05 -2.34 0.42
CA LEU A 109 -2.25 -2.87 1.08
C LEU A 109 -1.93 -4.17 1.83
N ASP A 110 -2.43 -4.25 3.06
CA ASP A 110 -2.28 -5.46 3.86
C ASP A 110 -3.05 -6.62 3.20
N PRO A 111 -2.38 -7.71 2.76
CA PRO A 111 -3.04 -8.87 2.20
C PRO A 111 -4.00 -9.56 3.19
N ALA A 112 -3.89 -9.29 4.49
CA ALA A 112 -4.82 -9.80 5.50
C ALA A 112 -6.26 -9.30 5.25
N ILE A 113 -6.45 -8.05 4.81
CA ILE A 113 -7.78 -7.48 4.55
C ILE A 113 -8.49 -8.26 3.44
N ALA A 114 -7.76 -8.59 2.37
CA ALA A 114 -8.28 -9.38 1.27
C ALA A 114 -8.64 -10.81 1.72
N ARG A 115 -7.79 -11.42 2.56
CA ARG A 115 -8.00 -12.78 3.11
C ARG A 115 -9.20 -12.84 4.04
N GLU A 116 -9.41 -11.82 4.87
CA GLU A 116 -10.56 -11.72 5.77
C GLU A 116 -11.87 -11.63 4.98
N ARG A 117 -11.93 -10.75 3.97
CA ARG A 117 -13.10 -10.64 3.08
C ARG A 117 -13.37 -11.94 2.33
N ALA A 118 -12.33 -12.57 1.81
CA ALA A 118 -12.45 -13.87 1.17
C ALA A 118 -13.03 -14.90 2.16
N ALA A 119 -12.46 -15.03 3.36
CA ALA A 119 -12.94 -15.95 4.40
C ALA A 119 -14.40 -15.69 4.80
N ALA A 120 -14.84 -14.43 4.85
CA ALA A 120 -16.24 -14.09 5.11
C ALA A 120 -17.17 -14.62 4.01
N ILE A 121 -16.80 -14.47 2.73
CA ILE A 121 -17.54 -15.08 1.62
C ILE A 121 -17.57 -16.60 1.75
N GLY A 122 -16.44 -17.21 2.11
CA GLY A 122 -16.35 -18.65 2.36
C GLY A 122 -17.29 -19.12 3.48
N LEU A 123 -17.38 -18.37 4.59
CA LEU A 123 -18.31 -18.63 5.70
C LEU A 123 -19.76 -18.61 5.23
N TYR A 124 -20.21 -17.51 4.60
CA TYR A 124 -21.60 -17.38 4.15
C TYR A 124 -21.96 -18.44 3.10
N THR A 125 -21.03 -18.76 2.20
CA THR A 125 -21.22 -19.83 1.22
C THR A 125 -21.37 -21.18 1.92
N THR A 126 -20.52 -21.48 2.91
CA THR A 126 -20.60 -22.74 3.67
C THR A 126 -21.94 -22.88 4.39
N ILE A 127 -22.45 -21.78 4.98
CA ILE A 127 -23.79 -21.74 5.58
C ILE A 127 -24.85 -22.09 4.54
N ALA A 128 -24.83 -21.45 3.37
CA ALA A 128 -25.78 -21.73 2.30
C ALA A 128 -25.72 -23.20 1.84
N LEU A 129 -24.52 -23.76 1.66
CA LEU A 129 -24.34 -25.16 1.28
C LEU A 129 -24.87 -26.13 2.33
N LEU A 130 -24.64 -25.85 3.62
CA LEU A 130 -25.16 -26.68 4.71
C LEU A 130 -26.69 -26.63 4.76
N LEU A 131 -27.29 -25.46 4.53
CA LEU A 131 -28.75 -25.31 4.46
C LEU A 131 -29.35 -26.06 3.26
N ILE A 132 -28.77 -25.90 2.07
CA ILE A 132 -29.22 -26.63 0.86
C ILE A 132 -29.09 -28.14 1.10
N SER A 133 -27.96 -28.58 1.67
CA SER A 133 -27.74 -29.99 2.02
C SER A 133 -28.76 -30.50 3.04
N ALA A 134 -29.02 -29.74 4.10
CA ALA A 134 -30.01 -30.10 5.11
C ALA A 134 -31.40 -30.24 4.50
N VAL A 135 -31.83 -29.27 3.68
CA VAL A 135 -33.10 -29.33 2.96
C VAL A 135 -33.18 -30.57 2.07
N ALA A 136 -32.17 -30.79 1.22
CA ALA A 136 -32.15 -31.92 0.29
C ALA A 136 -32.20 -33.29 0.98
N LEU A 137 -31.62 -33.39 2.18
CA LEU A 137 -31.56 -34.65 2.93
C LEU A 137 -32.77 -34.86 3.87
N ILE A 138 -33.39 -33.77 4.34
CA ILE A 138 -34.52 -33.84 5.28
C ILE A 138 -35.86 -33.96 4.54
N LEU A 139 -36.12 -33.08 3.56
CA LEU A 139 -37.46 -32.92 2.98
C LEU A 139 -38.09 -34.21 2.46
N PRO A 140 -37.36 -35.09 1.75
CA PRO A 140 -37.92 -36.35 1.25
C PRO A 140 -38.43 -37.30 2.36
N SER A 141 -38.04 -37.06 3.61
CA SER A 141 -38.39 -37.87 4.78
C SER A 141 -38.77 -37.00 5.98
N ILE A 142 -39.43 -35.86 5.75
CA ILE A 142 -39.74 -34.89 6.82
C ILE A 142 -40.64 -35.48 7.92
N ASP A 143 -41.54 -36.39 7.55
CA ASP A 143 -42.46 -37.05 8.49
C ASP A 143 -41.72 -37.90 9.54
N VAL A 144 -40.52 -38.37 9.21
CA VAL A 144 -39.67 -39.17 10.10
C VAL A 144 -39.11 -38.32 11.24
N LEU A 145 -38.82 -37.04 11.00
CA LEU A 145 -38.25 -36.13 12.03
C LEU A 145 -39.27 -35.74 13.10
N VAL A 146 -40.56 -35.82 12.79
CA VAL A 146 -41.64 -35.54 13.74
C VAL A 146 -42.04 -36.81 14.53
N SER A 147 -41.47 -37.96 14.18
CA SER A 147 -41.74 -39.22 14.88
C SER A 147 -41.11 -39.21 16.28
N PRO A 148 -41.88 -39.53 17.34
CA PRO A 148 -41.36 -39.59 18.71
C PRO A 148 -40.50 -40.83 18.99
N SER A 149 -40.24 -41.67 17.98
CA SER A 149 -39.56 -42.95 18.14
C SER A 149 -38.10 -42.89 17.65
N LEU A 150 -37.17 -42.95 18.61
CA LEU A 150 -35.72 -42.99 18.34
C LEU A 150 -35.30 -44.12 17.39
N PRO A 151 -35.88 -45.35 17.44
CA PRO A 151 -35.53 -46.40 16.50
C PRO A 151 -35.86 -46.07 15.04
N VAL A 152 -36.94 -45.34 14.79
CA VAL A 152 -37.34 -44.93 13.44
C VAL A 152 -36.36 -43.89 12.90
N LEU A 153 -35.91 -42.96 13.74
CA LEU A 153 -34.90 -41.96 13.35
C LEU A 153 -33.59 -42.61 12.86
N LEU A 154 -33.14 -43.68 13.53
CA LEU A 154 -31.92 -44.43 13.17
C LEU A 154 -32.03 -45.19 11.84
N GLN A 155 -33.25 -45.50 11.39
CA GLN A 155 -33.49 -46.16 10.10
C GLN A 155 -33.39 -45.18 8.91
N HIS A 156 -33.34 -43.87 9.18
CA HIS A 156 -33.24 -42.81 8.18
C HIS A 156 -31.94 -42.01 8.35
N PRO A 157 -30.77 -42.61 8.02
CA PRO A 157 -29.47 -41.98 8.23
C PRO A 157 -29.26 -40.69 7.41
N LEU A 158 -29.98 -40.53 6.30
CA LEU A 158 -29.96 -39.29 5.50
C LEU A 158 -30.63 -38.13 6.24
N ALA A 159 -31.78 -38.35 6.86
CA ALA A 159 -32.47 -37.34 7.66
C ALA A 159 -31.62 -36.91 8.87
N LEU A 160 -30.94 -37.87 9.50
CA LEU A 160 -29.98 -37.58 10.58
C LEU A 160 -28.82 -36.71 10.10
N LEU A 161 -28.21 -37.05 8.97
CA LEU A 161 -27.13 -36.24 8.38
C LEU A 161 -27.62 -34.83 8.01
N GLY A 162 -28.82 -34.71 7.45
CA GLY A 162 -29.43 -33.42 7.14
C GLY A 162 -29.69 -32.58 8.39
N GLY A 163 -30.23 -33.19 9.45
CA GLY A 163 -30.42 -32.53 10.75
C GLY A 163 -29.09 -32.10 11.38
N PHE A 164 -28.06 -32.94 11.27
CA PHE A 164 -26.71 -32.59 11.70
C PHE A 164 -26.17 -31.38 10.92
N ASN A 165 -26.33 -31.35 9.60
CA ASN A 165 -25.92 -30.20 8.77
C ASN A 165 -26.68 -28.91 9.14
N LEU A 166 -27.95 -29.02 9.52
CA LEU A 166 -28.73 -27.88 10.00
C LEU A 166 -28.18 -27.31 11.31
N VAL A 167 -27.79 -28.18 12.26
CA VAL A 167 -27.12 -27.75 13.50
C VAL A 167 -25.79 -27.06 13.19
N LEU A 168 -24.97 -27.62 12.28
CA LEU A 168 -23.72 -26.98 11.87
C LEU A 168 -23.95 -25.62 11.21
N ALA A 169 -24.99 -25.49 10.37
CA ALA A 169 -25.35 -24.21 9.76
C ALA A 169 -25.71 -23.17 10.83
N LEU A 170 -26.51 -23.56 11.83
CA LEU A 170 -26.87 -22.69 12.96
C LEU A 170 -25.63 -22.20 13.71
N LEU A 171 -24.70 -23.11 14.03
CA LEU A 171 -23.46 -22.76 14.72
C LEU A 171 -22.60 -21.79 13.91
N LEU A 172 -22.56 -21.93 12.58
CA LEU A 172 -21.86 -20.99 11.71
C LEU A 172 -22.57 -19.65 11.55
N ILE A 173 -23.90 -19.63 11.58
CA ILE A 173 -24.70 -18.38 11.64
C ILE A 173 -24.37 -17.61 12.93
N LEU A 174 -24.16 -18.32 14.04
CA LEU A 174 -23.66 -17.76 15.30
C LEU A 174 -22.15 -17.43 15.27
N GLN A 175 -21.52 -17.48 14.09
CA GLN A 175 -20.09 -17.21 13.85
C GLN A 175 -19.12 -18.14 14.59
N MET A 176 -19.54 -19.35 14.96
CA MET A 176 -18.68 -20.33 15.62
C MET A 176 -17.79 -21.07 14.61
N THR A 177 -16.74 -20.40 14.11
CA THR A 177 -15.83 -20.93 13.07
C THR A 177 -14.94 -22.08 13.54
N THR A 178 -14.85 -22.32 14.86
CA THR A 178 -14.18 -23.49 15.45
C THR A 178 -14.80 -24.82 15.01
N VAL A 179 -16.01 -24.79 14.46
CA VAL A 179 -16.75 -25.96 13.95
C VAL A 179 -16.29 -26.40 12.56
N TYR A 180 -15.45 -25.64 11.85
CA TYR A 180 -15.00 -25.99 10.48
C TYR A 180 -14.45 -27.42 10.32
N PRO A 181 -13.66 -27.99 11.25
CA PRO A 181 -13.24 -29.39 11.15
C PRO A 181 -14.43 -30.37 11.11
N VAL A 182 -15.49 -30.07 11.85
CA VAL A 182 -16.72 -30.88 11.89
C VAL A 182 -17.52 -30.72 10.61
N VAL A 183 -17.56 -29.52 10.02
CA VAL A 183 -18.16 -29.29 8.70
C VAL A 183 -17.44 -30.10 7.62
N ARG A 184 -16.11 -30.09 7.62
CA ARG A 184 -15.29 -30.89 6.70
C ARG A 184 -15.54 -32.38 6.87
N PHE A 185 -15.61 -32.84 8.12
CA PHE A 185 -15.97 -34.22 8.44
C PHE A 185 -17.36 -34.56 7.88
N SER A 186 -18.35 -33.70 8.10
CA SER A 186 -19.71 -33.90 7.58
C SER A 186 -19.74 -33.99 6.05
N ALA A 187 -18.99 -33.12 5.36
CA ALA A 187 -18.89 -33.15 3.91
C ALA A 187 -18.32 -34.49 3.40
N MET A 188 -17.24 -34.98 4.02
CA MET A 188 -16.63 -36.26 3.66
C MET A 188 -17.51 -37.47 4.04
N LEU A 189 -18.15 -37.42 5.20
CA LEU A 189 -19.11 -38.43 5.64
C LEU A 189 -20.30 -38.49 4.67
N GLY A 190 -20.79 -37.34 4.23
CA GLY A 190 -21.83 -37.24 3.21
C GLY A 190 -21.40 -37.91 1.91
N ILE A 191 -20.19 -37.61 1.41
CA ILE A 191 -19.66 -38.27 0.20
C ILE A 191 -19.65 -39.79 0.37
N GLY A 192 -19.23 -40.29 1.54
CA GLY A 192 -19.26 -41.72 1.83
C GLY A 192 -20.68 -42.30 1.86
N LEU A 193 -21.55 -41.77 2.72
CA LEU A 193 -22.89 -42.30 2.97
C LEU A 193 -23.82 -42.10 1.77
N VAL A 194 -24.02 -40.85 1.35
CA VAL A 194 -24.89 -40.49 0.22
C VAL A 194 -24.31 -41.05 -1.07
N GLY A 195 -22.98 -40.98 -1.24
CA GLY A 195 -22.34 -41.51 -2.43
C GLY A 195 -22.49 -43.03 -2.58
N LEU A 196 -22.34 -43.80 -1.50
CA LEU A 196 -22.59 -45.24 -1.53
C LEU A 196 -24.06 -45.57 -1.87
N LEU A 197 -25.01 -44.82 -1.31
CA LEU A 197 -26.44 -45.03 -1.59
C LEU A 197 -26.79 -44.73 -3.04
N LEU A 198 -26.25 -43.66 -3.62
CA LEU A 198 -26.49 -43.32 -5.03
C LEU A 198 -25.76 -44.27 -5.98
N TRP A 199 -24.56 -44.72 -5.61
CA TRP A 199 -23.80 -45.71 -6.36
C TRP A 199 -24.54 -47.05 -6.46
N THR A 200 -25.05 -47.56 -5.34
CA THR A 200 -25.82 -48.81 -5.32
C THR A 200 -27.13 -48.73 -6.09
N ARG A 201 -27.69 -47.53 -6.27
CA ARG A 201 -28.88 -47.25 -7.10
C ARG A 201 -28.55 -46.94 -8.56
N GLY A 202 -27.28 -46.94 -8.96
CA GLY A 202 -26.84 -46.61 -10.33
C GLY A 202 -27.08 -45.13 -10.72
N GLN A 203 -27.33 -44.24 -9.77
CA GLN A 203 -27.64 -42.83 -10.02
C GLN A 203 -26.35 -41.99 -10.09
N THR A 204 -25.68 -42.03 -11.24
CA THR A 204 -24.39 -41.35 -11.44
C THR A 204 -24.48 -39.83 -11.45
N ILE A 205 -25.55 -39.26 -12.00
CA ILE A 205 -25.70 -37.79 -12.08
C ILE A 205 -25.89 -37.18 -10.68
N PRO A 206 -26.87 -37.62 -9.84
CA PRO A 206 -27.00 -37.12 -8.47
C PRO A 206 -25.75 -37.37 -7.63
N LEU A 207 -25.06 -38.50 -7.85
CA LEU A 207 -23.82 -38.85 -7.15
C LEU A 207 -22.75 -37.78 -7.41
N THR A 208 -22.46 -37.50 -8.69
CA THR A 208 -21.46 -36.50 -9.06
C THR A 208 -21.83 -35.11 -8.56
N ALA A 209 -23.10 -34.72 -8.65
CA ALA A 209 -23.59 -33.44 -8.14
C ALA A 209 -23.36 -33.31 -6.63
N PHE A 210 -23.72 -34.34 -5.84
CA PHE A 210 -23.51 -34.35 -4.41
C PHE A 210 -22.02 -34.29 -4.05
N THR A 211 -21.18 -35.10 -4.71
CA THR A 211 -19.74 -35.11 -4.47
C THR A 211 -19.10 -33.75 -4.75
N VAL A 212 -19.44 -33.12 -5.88
CA VAL A 212 -18.96 -31.77 -6.22
C VAL A 212 -19.46 -30.73 -5.21
N GLY A 213 -20.73 -30.82 -4.81
CA GLY A 213 -21.31 -29.96 -3.76
C GLY A 213 -20.56 -30.06 -2.43
N SER A 214 -20.30 -31.29 -1.97
CA SER A 214 -19.58 -31.57 -0.72
C SER A 214 -18.11 -31.16 -0.78
N LEU A 215 -17.42 -31.35 -1.91
CA LEU A 215 -16.06 -30.87 -2.09
C LEU A 215 -16.00 -29.34 -2.07
N GLY A 216 -16.95 -28.67 -2.73
CA GLY A 216 -17.07 -27.21 -2.66
C GLY A 216 -17.25 -26.72 -1.22
N MET A 217 -18.14 -27.35 -0.45
CA MET A 217 -18.32 -27.07 0.98
C MET A 217 -17.03 -27.26 1.78
N TYR A 218 -16.31 -28.37 1.55
CA TYR A 218 -15.02 -28.63 2.20
C TYR A 218 -14.02 -27.50 1.92
N PHE A 219 -13.81 -27.17 0.64
CA PHE A 219 -12.81 -26.19 0.23
C PHE A 219 -13.18 -24.74 0.58
N CYS A 220 -14.47 -24.40 0.68
CA CYS A 220 -14.91 -23.10 1.21
C CYS A 220 -14.43 -22.84 2.65
N THR A 221 -14.19 -23.89 3.44
CA THR A 221 -13.64 -23.76 4.80
C THR A 221 -12.10 -23.76 4.84
N VAL A 222 -11.43 -24.02 3.72
CA VAL A 222 -9.96 -24.17 3.64
C VAL A 222 -9.32 -22.98 2.93
N PHE A 223 -9.90 -22.53 1.82
CA PHE A 223 -9.33 -21.45 1.05
C PHE A 223 -9.56 -20.09 1.71
N ILE A 224 -8.55 -19.24 1.63
CA ILE A 224 -8.54 -17.86 2.16
C ILE A 224 -8.22 -16.83 1.07
N ASN A 225 -8.29 -17.24 -0.20
CA ASN A 225 -8.08 -16.36 -1.35
C ASN A 225 -9.31 -16.35 -2.25
N PHE A 226 -9.57 -15.21 -2.92
CA PHE A 226 -10.78 -15.02 -3.72
C PHE A 226 -10.94 -16.03 -4.86
N ALA A 227 -9.85 -16.42 -5.53
CA ALA A 227 -9.92 -17.37 -6.64
C ALA A 227 -10.37 -18.77 -6.17
N GLY A 228 -9.74 -19.26 -5.10
CA GLY A 228 -10.07 -20.55 -4.50
C GLY A 228 -11.48 -20.57 -3.93
N ILE A 229 -11.88 -19.52 -3.22
CA ILE A 229 -13.24 -19.42 -2.66
C ILE A 229 -14.27 -19.27 -3.78
N GLY A 230 -14.00 -18.48 -4.80
CA GLY A 230 -14.91 -18.33 -5.95
C GLY A 230 -15.16 -19.65 -6.67
N LEU A 231 -14.09 -20.42 -6.92
CA LEU A 231 -14.21 -21.76 -7.52
C LEU A 231 -14.94 -22.75 -6.61
N ALA A 232 -14.56 -22.82 -5.33
CA ALA A 232 -15.20 -23.72 -4.37
C ALA A 232 -16.68 -23.38 -4.16
N ALA A 233 -17.01 -22.09 -4.08
CA ALA A 233 -18.37 -21.60 -3.93
C ALA A 233 -19.22 -21.88 -5.17
N GLY A 234 -18.70 -21.58 -6.37
CA GLY A 234 -19.42 -21.83 -7.62
C GLY A 234 -19.70 -23.32 -7.82
N LEU A 235 -18.69 -24.18 -7.69
CA LEU A 235 -18.84 -25.63 -7.80
C LEU A 235 -19.71 -26.19 -6.67
N GLY A 236 -19.50 -25.73 -5.44
CA GLY A 236 -20.28 -26.15 -4.28
C GLY A 236 -21.76 -25.86 -4.45
N LEU A 237 -22.11 -24.63 -4.82
CA LEU A 237 -23.50 -24.20 -4.96
C LEU A 237 -24.16 -24.92 -6.14
N ALA A 238 -23.50 -25.00 -7.29
CA ALA A 238 -24.02 -25.72 -8.45
C ALA A 238 -24.22 -27.21 -8.16
N GLY A 239 -23.25 -27.86 -7.52
CA GLY A 239 -23.32 -29.27 -7.17
C GLY A 239 -24.40 -29.58 -6.13
N MET A 240 -24.45 -28.81 -5.04
CA MET A 240 -25.41 -29.05 -3.96
C MET A 240 -26.85 -28.67 -4.37
N ALA A 241 -27.04 -27.60 -5.14
CA ALA A 241 -28.33 -27.26 -5.72
C ALA A 241 -28.77 -28.30 -6.76
N GLY A 242 -27.84 -28.79 -7.59
CA GLY A 242 -28.10 -29.87 -8.55
C GLY A 242 -28.55 -31.14 -7.84
N TYR A 243 -27.87 -31.54 -6.76
CA TYR A 243 -28.31 -32.67 -5.94
C TYR A 243 -29.68 -32.42 -5.31
N ALA A 244 -29.91 -31.23 -4.73
CA ALA A 244 -31.19 -30.88 -4.13
C ALA A 244 -32.35 -30.97 -5.13
N PHE A 245 -32.13 -30.54 -6.37
CA PHE A 245 -33.10 -30.70 -7.44
C PHE A 245 -33.46 -32.17 -7.64
N PHE A 246 -32.48 -33.06 -7.86
CA PHE A 246 -32.75 -34.49 -8.01
C PHE A 246 -33.39 -35.12 -6.76
N ALA A 247 -32.95 -34.76 -5.57
CA ALA A 247 -33.49 -35.31 -4.33
C ALA A 247 -34.97 -34.92 -4.08
N LEU A 248 -35.42 -33.78 -4.60
CA LEU A 248 -36.76 -33.25 -4.38
C LEU A 248 -37.74 -33.55 -5.52
N THR A 249 -37.26 -33.84 -6.73
CA THR A 249 -38.11 -34.13 -7.90
C THR A 249 -38.26 -35.61 -8.23
N THR A 250 -37.50 -36.49 -7.56
CA THR A 250 -37.48 -37.94 -7.83
C THR A 250 -38.01 -38.70 -6.62
#